data_AF-A0AAD5IPM3-F1
#
_entry.id   AF-A0AAD5IPM3-F1
#
_cell.length_a   1.000
_cell.length_b   1.000
_cell.length_c   1.000
_cell.angle_alpha   90.00
_cell.angle_beta   90.00
_cell.angle_gamma   90.00
#
_symmetry.space_group_name_H-M   'P 1'
#
loop_
_entity.id
_entity.type
_entity.pdbx_description
1 polymer ?
#
loop_
_entity_poly.entity_id
_entity_poly.type
_entity_poly.pdbx_seq_one_letter_code
_entity_poly.pdbx_strand_id
1 'polypeptide(L)'
;MGNGSNRPCTGWSSQKHNWSDEDLTVVRGQLPLENLPWHNVDSVLIPCNIGRTHWALANIDLTAGNIYLFDPYRQRRRGDQTYSKTTRAFTFYYVSADRVPQQATGGNCGPHTLKLTEYLAANRDTFDWSENDMTTIQEKMVVEVFYNSKDWSSRL
;
A
#
# COMPACT_ATOMS: atom_id res chain seq x y z
N MET A 1 -31.48 -13.57 18.95
CA MET A 1 -30.29 -13.23 19.75
C MET A 1 -29.21 -14.27 19.43
N GLY A 2 -28.39 -14.00 18.42
CA GLY A 2 -27.40 -14.96 17.90
C GLY A 2 -26.07 -14.82 18.62
N ASN A 3 -25.64 -15.87 19.29
CA ASN A 3 -24.43 -15.92 20.09
C ASN A 3 -23.22 -16.12 19.16
N GLY A 4 -22.55 -15.03 18.80
CA GLY A 4 -21.31 -15.05 18.01
C GLY A 4 -20.17 -15.57 18.87
N SER A 5 -19.69 -16.78 18.57
CA SER A 5 -18.52 -17.35 19.23
C SER A 5 -17.29 -16.50 18.96
N ASN A 6 -16.86 -15.78 19.99
CA ASN A 6 -15.55 -15.13 20.07
C ASN A 6 -14.49 -16.23 20.04
N ARG A 7 -13.93 -16.55 18.86
CA ARG A 7 -12.72 -17.36 18.78
C ARG A 7 -11.53 -16.42 18.95
N PRO A 8 -10.83 -16.42 20.10
CA PRO A 8 -9.62 -15.63 20.22
C PRO A 8 -8.58 -16.18 19.24
N CYS A 9 -7.81 -15.27 18.61
CA CYS A 9 -6.70 -15.62 17.74
C CYS A 9 -5.54 -16.22 18.56
N THR A 10 -5.69 -17.42 19.12
CA THR A 10 -4.68 -18.09 19.97
C THR A 10 -3.95 -19.22 19.22
N GLY A 11 -3.68 -19.04 17.93
CA GLY A 11 -3.07 -20.08 17.09
C GLY A 11 -1.71 -19.73 16.46
N TRP A 12 -1.21 -18.49 16.59
CA TRP A 12 0.11 -18.15 16.06
C TRP A 12 1.15 -18.39 17.15
N SER A 13 1.69 -19.60 17.17
CA SER A 13 2.93 -19.85 17.90
C SER A 13 3.99 -18.92 17.31
N SER A 14 4.75 -18.25 18.18
CA SER A 14 5.96 -17.51 17.83
C SER A 14 7.04 -18.51 17.43
N GLN A 15 6.80 -19.24 16.33
CA GLN A 15 7.81 -20.11 15.75
C GLN A 15 8.94 -19.21 15.29
N LYS A 16 10.14 -19.46 15.81
CA LYS A 16 11.35 -18.90 15.23
C LYS A 16 11.42 -19.45 13.81
N HIS A 17 11.21 -18.59 12.83
CA HIS A 17 11.42 -18.94 11.43
C HIS A 17 12.93 -19.12 11.24
N ASN A 18 13.35 -20.29 10.79
CA ASN A 18 14.75 -20.53 10.42
C ASN A 18 14.96 -19.95 9.04
N TRP A 19 15.56 -18.77 8.98
CA TRP A 19 15.93 -18.09 7.74
C TRP A 19 17.05 -18.86 7.04
N SER A 20 16.87 -19.13 5.75
CA SER A 20 17.95 -19.66 4.91
C SER A 20 18.96 -18.57 4.55
N ASP A 21 20.17 -18.95 4.13
CA ASP A 21 21.14 -17.99 3.62
C ASP A 21 20.61 -17.21 2.40
N GLU A 22 19.77 -17.84 1.58
CA GLU A 22 19.10 -17.20 0.44
C GLU A 22 18.10 -16.13 0.91
N ASP A 23 17.25 -16.43 1.91
CA ASP A 23 16.34 -15.43 2.49
C ASP A 23 17.09 -14.24 3.08
N LEU A 24 18.22 -14.52 3.75
CA LEU A 24 19.08 -13.48 4.30
C LEU A 24 19.71 -12.62 3.20
N THR A 25 20.06 -13.20 2.05
CA THR A 25 20.57 -12.43 0.90
C THR A 25 19.50 -11.52 0.31
N VAL A 26 18.24 -11.96 0.26
CA VAL A 26 17.09 -11.13 -0.16
C VAL A 26 16.83 -10.00 0.83
N VAL A 27 16.80 -10.29 2.13
CA VAL A 27 16.60 -9.28 3.19
C VAL A 27 17.75 -8.26 3.23
N ARG A 28 18.94 -8.67 2.82
CA ARG A 28 20.12 -7.79 2.71
C ARG A 28 20.23 -7.07 1.37
N GLY A 29 19.29 -7.29 0.44
CA GLY A 29 19.29 -6.63 -0.87
C GLY A 29 20.37 -7.13 -1.83
N GLN A 30 20.91 -8.35 -1.62
CA GLN A 30 21.99 -8.91 -2.43
C GLN A 30 21.50 -9.56 -3.74
N LEU A 31 20.20 -9.83 -3.88
CA LEU A 31 19.55 -10.36 -5.10
C LEU A 31 18.08 -9.87 -5.22
N PRO A 32 17.55 -9.54 -6.42
CA PRO A 32 18.22 -8.96 -7.59
C PRO A 32 18.30 -7.42 -7.48
N LEU A 33 19.55 -6.94 -7.53
CA LEU A 33 20.14 -5.69 -8.05
C LEU A 33 19.48 -4.29 -7.93
N GLU A 34 18.30 -4.09 -7.33
CA GLU A 34 17.71 -2.74 -7.16
C GLU A 34 17.27 -2.40 -5.72
N ASN A 35 17.51 -3.28 -4.74
CA ASN A 35 16.89 -3.17 -3.42
C ASN A 35 17.87 -2.73 -2.31
N LEU A 36 17.49 -1.68 -1.58
CA LEU A 36 18.12 -1.33 -0.30
C LEU A 36 17.89 -2.47 0.72
N PRO A 37 18.86 -2.78 1.60
CA PRO A 37 18.61 -3.69 2.72
C PRO A 37 17.40 -3.23 3.54
N TRP A 38 16.56 -4.15 4.03
CA TRP A 38 15.32 -3.80 4.73
C TRP A 38 15.55 -2.91 5.98
N HIS A 39 16.72 -3.01 6.62
CA HIS A 39 17.08 -2.17 7.75
C HIS A 39 17.42 -0.71 7.37
N ASN A 40 17.60 -0.42 6.08
CA ASN A 40 17.82 0.92 5.53
C ASN A 40 16.55 1.49 4.86
N VAL A 41 15.42 0.81 5.01
CA VAL A 41 14.14 1.22 4.43
C VAL A 41 13.24 1.69 5.57
N ASP A 42 12.84 2.95 5.54
CA ASP A 42 11.92 3.50 6.54
C ASP A 42 10.48 3.07 6.27
N SER A 43 10.09 3.02 5.00
CA SER A 43 8.73 2.67 4.59
C SER A 43 8.66 1.80 3.34
N VAL A 44 7.65 0.93 3.29
CA VAL A 44 7.36 0.05 2.15
C VAL A 44 5.94 0.29 1.67
N LEU A 45 5.78 0.64 0.40
CA LEU A 45 4.49 0.87 -0.24
C LEU A 45 4.06 -0.40 -1.00
N ILE A 46 2.90 -0.96 -0.64
CA ILE A 46 2.37 -2.19 -1.23
C ILE A 46 0.98 -1.92 -1.79
N PRO A 47 0.79 -1.96 -3.12
CA PRO A 47 -0.55 -1.99 -3.69
C PRO A 47 -1.23 -3.33 -3.35
N CYS A 48 -2.39 -3.26 -2.73
CA CYS A 48 -3.16 -4.42 -2.28
C CYS A 48 -4.39 -4.60 -3.16
N ASN A 49 -4.49 -5.76 -3.82
CA ASN A 49 -5.72 -6.15 -4.49
C ASN A 49 -6.68 -6.81 -3.50
N ILE A 50 -7.82 -6.17 -3.27
CA ILE A 50 -8.88 -6.61 -2.36
C ILE A 50 -9.98 -7.26 -3.20
N GLY A 51 -10.25 -8.55 -2.94
CA GLY A 51 -11.39 -9.25 -3.53
C GLY A 51 -11.36 -9.39 -5.06
N ARG A 52 -10.18 -9.25 -5.70
CA ARG A 52 -9.95 -9.30 -7.15
C ARG A 52 -10.49 -8.10 -7.94
N THR A 53 -11.12 -7.14 -7.28
CA THR A 53 -11.89 -6.07 -7.94
C THR A 53 -11.52 -4.66 -7.48
N HIS A 54 -10.78 -4.54 -6.39
CA HIS A 54 -10.49 -3.25 -5.76
C HIS A 54 -9.01 -3.14 -5.41
N TRP A 55 -8.44 -1.95 -5.59
CA TRP A 55 -7.06 -1.65 -5.22
C TRP A 55 -7.02 -0.62 -4.09
N ALA A 56 -6.23 -0.94 -3.07
CA ALA A 56 -5.88 -0.07 -1.97
C ALA A 56 -4.35 0.03 -1.84
N LEU A 57 -3.85 0.97 -1.06
CA LEU A 57 -2.42 1.11 -0.80
C LEU A 57 -2.13 0.87 0.68
N ALA A 58 -1.23 -0.07 0.99
CA ALA A 58 -0.64 -0.19 2.31
C ALA A 58 0.72 0.53 2.33
N ASN A 59 0.90 1.44 3.29
CA ASN A 59 2.20 1.99 3.65
C ASN A 59 2.65 1.36 4.97
N ILE A 60 3.72 0.57 4.92
CA ILE A 60 4.33 -0.07 6.08
C ILE A 60 5.49 0.81 6.54
N ASP A 61 5.30 1.53 7.63
CA ASP A 61 6.36 2.25 8.33
C ASP A 61 7.10 1.26 9.24
N LEU A 62 8.32 0.90 8.82
CA LEU A 62 9.18 -0.06 9.51
C LEU A 62 9.85 0.57 10.73
N THR A 63 9.98 1.89 10.77
CA THR A 63 10.59 2.62 11.91
C THR A 63 9.66 2.68 13.10
N ALA A 64 8.38 3.00 12.85
CA ALA A 64 7.37 3.12 13.88
C ALA A 64 6.60 1.80 14.13
N GLY A 65 6.77 0.80 13.26
CA GLY A 65 5.99 -0.44 13.33
C GLY A 65 4.51 -0.19 13.03
N ASN A 66 4.21 0.68 12.07
CA ASN A 66 2.85 1.06 11.71
C ASN A 66 2.51 0.62 10.29
N ILE A 67 1.26 0.25 10.05
CA ILE A 67 0.75 -0.06 8.71
C ILE A 67 -0.45 0.84 8.45
N TYR A 68 -0.35 1.74 7.48
CA TYR A 68 -1.43 2.62 7.05
C TYR A 68 -2.09 2.06 5.80
N LEU A 69 -3.38 1.75 5.88
CA LEU A 69 -4.16 1.33 4.72
C LEU A 69 -4.96 2.52 4.18
N PHE A 70 -4.62 2.95 2.97
CA PHE A 70 -5.33 3.97 2.22
C PHE A 70 -6.27 3.29 1.22
N ASP A 71 -7.57 3.55 1.34
CA ASP A 71 -8.60 2.98 0.48
C ASP A 71 -9.26 4.09 -0.36
N PRO A 72 -8.94 4.20 -1.67
CA PRO A 72 -9.49 5.22 -2.55
C PRO A 72 -10.87 4.87 -3.13
N TYR A 73 -11.51 3.77 -2.71
CA TYR A 73 -12.88 3.41 -3.14
C TYR A 73 -13.90 3.47 -2.02
N ARG A 74 -13.45 3.68 -0.79
CA ARG A 74 -14.33 3.70 0.36
C ARG A 74 -15.21 4.95 0.30
N GLN A 75 -16.47 4.75 -0.10
CA GLN A 75 -17.49 5.81 -0.05
C GLN A 75 -17.46 6.49 1.32
N ARG A 76 -17.28 7.81 1.31
CA ARG A 76 -17.28 8.62 2.53
C ARG A 76 -18.57 8.39 3.29
N ARG A 77 -18.47 7.81 4.49
CA ARG A 77 -19.60 7.69 5.41
C ARG A 77 -19.53 8.80 6.44
N ARG A 78 -20.68 9.30 6.88
CA ARG A 78 -20.73 10.30 7.96
C ARG A 78 -20.12 9.69 9.23
N GLY A 79 -19.05 10.30 9.74
CA GLY A 79 -18.30 9.78 10.88
C GLY A 79 -17.24 8.73 10.54
N ASP A 80 -16.83 8.60 9.27
CA ASP A 80 -15.64 7.83 8.94
C ASP A 80 -14.43 8.46 9.67
N GLN A 81 -13.77 7.66 10.47
CA GLN A 81 -12.61 8.09 11.27
C GLN A 81 -11.49 7.08 11.07
N THR A 82 -10.26 7.57 11.23
CA THR A 82 -9.12 6.67 11.25
C THR A 82 -9.22 5.82 12.51
N TYR A 83 -9.23 4.51 12.34
CA TYR A 83 -9.22 3.57 13.46
C TYR A 83 -8.02 2.66 13.36
N SER A 84 -7.58 2.17 14.52
CA SER A 84 -6.41 1.31 14.60
C SER A 84 -6.73 -0.06 15.19
N LYS A 85 -5.89 -1.03 14.81
CA LYS A 85 -5.85 -2.37 15.39
C LYS A 85 -4.40 -2.74 15.61
N THR A 86 -4.01 -2.85 16.87
CA THR A 86 -2.64 -3.25 17.24
C THR A 86 -2.52 -4.77 17.30
N THR A 87 -1.44 -5.27 16.73
CA THR A 87 -0.96 -6.65 16.88
C THR A 87 0.33 -6.65 17.69
N ARG A 88 0.97 -7.81 17.89
CA ARG A 88 2.25 -7.88 18.61
C ARG A 88 3.40 -7.19 17.86
N ALA A 89 3.34 -7.11 16.54
CA ALA A 89 4.43 -6.62 15.69
C ALA A 89 4.13 -5.24 15.08
N PHE A 90 2.88 -4.99 14.68
CA PHE A 90 2.49 -3.76 14.01
C PHE A 90 1.18 -3.18 14.56
N THR A 91 1.06 -1.85 14.52
CA THR A 91 -0.22 -1.16 14.63
C THR A 91 -0.78 -0.84 13.25
N PHE A 92 -1.93 -1.43 12.94
CA PHE A 92 -2.64 -1.16 11.69
C PHE A 92 -3.51 0.07 11.87
N TYR A 93 -3.47 0.99 10.92
CA TYR A 93 -4.31 2.18 10.82
C TYR A 93 -5.10 2.10 9.52
N TYR A 94 -6.41 2.06 9.62
CA TYR A 94 -7.29 2.27 8.48
C TYR A 94 -7.47 3.76 8.31
N VAL A 95 -6.93 4.33 7.24
CA VAL A 95 -6.96 5.77 7.00
C VAL A 95 -8.36 6.17 6.54
N SER A 96 -8.91 7.18 7.21
CA SER A 96 -10.24 7.71 6.89
C SER A 96 -10.33 8.26 5.45
N ALA A 97 -11.49 8.08 4.83
CA ALA A 97 -11.75 8.43 3.44
C ALA A 97 -11.73 9.94 3.15
N ASP A 98 -11.73 10.79 4.17
CA ASP A 98 -11.56 12.25 4.06
C ASP A 98 -10.09 12.65 3.88
N ARG A 99 -9.14 11.80 4.29
CA ARG A 99 -7.69 12.08 4.21
C ARG A 99 -7.05 11.72 2.88
N VAL A 100 -7.79 11.10 1.97
CA VAL A 100 -7.30 10.76 0.62
C VAL A 100 -8.34 11.10 -0.45
N PRO A 101 -7.89 11.44 -1.67
CA PRO A 101 -8.79 11.56 -2.82
C PRO A 101 -9.52 10.24 -3.08
N GLN A 102 -10.85 10.31 -3.09
CA GLN A 102 -11.74 9.17 -3.32
C GLN A 102 -12.14 9.13 -4.78
N GLN A 103 -12.14 7.95 -5.38
CA GLN A 103 -12.74 7.77 -6.69
C GLN A 103 -14.27 7.89 -6.57
N ALA A 104 -14.91 8.42 -7.61
CA ALA A 104 -16.37 8.51 -7.66
C ALA A 104 -16.97 7.45 -8.59
N THR A 105 -16.18 6.96 -9.54
CA THR A 105 -16.61 6.01 -10.58
C THR A 105 -15.93 4.65 -10.43
N GLY A 106 -16.56 3.61 -10.98
CA GLY A 106 -15.96 2.27 -10.97
C GLY A 106 -14.77 2.21 -11.93
N GLY A 107 -13.61 1.75 -11.44
CA GLY A 107 -12.43 1.44 -12.26
C GLY A 107 -11.19 2.29 -11.97
N ASN A 108 -11.34 3.40 -11.24
CA ASN A 108 -10.24 4.32 -10.95
C ASN A 108 -9.43 3.96 -9.69
N CYS A 109 -9.79 2.90 -8.94
CA CYS A 109 -9.06 2.45 -7.74
C CYS A 109 -7.57 2.21 -8.00
N GLY A 110 -7.21 1.64 -9.16
CA GLY A 110 -5.82 1.40 -9.56
C GLY A 110 -5.05 2.71 -9.78
N PRO A 111 -5.49 3.59 -10.70
CA PRO A 111 -4.90 4.91 -10.91
C PRO A 111 -4.79 5.75 -9.64
N HIS A 112 -5.82 5.78 -8.78
CA HIS A 112 -5.75 6.45 -7.48
C HIS A 112 -4.64 5.85 -6.60
N THR A 113 -4.56 4.51 -6.54
CA THR A 113 -3.54 3.79 -5.77
C THR A 113 -2.14 4.17 -6.24
N LEU A 114 -1.90 4.20 -7.56
CA LEU A 114 -0.61 4.61 -8.14
C LEU A 114 -0.28 6.07 -7.82
N LYS A 115 -1.27 6.96 -7.90
CA LYS A 115 -1.08 8.38 -7.59
C LYS A 115 -0.78 8.61 -6.11
N LEU A 116 -1.42 7.85 -5.23
CA LEU A 116 -1.09 7.82 -3.80
C LEU A 116 0.35 7.33 -3.58
N THR A 117 0.77 6.27 -4.27
CA THR A 117 2.15 5.77 -4.20
C THR A 117 3.16 6.84 -4.59
N GLU A 118 2.93 7.57 -5.69
CA GLU A 118 3.80 8.67 -6.13
C GLU A 118 3.95 9.74 -5.03
N TYR A 119 2.85 10.16 -4.40
CA TYR A 119 2.87 11.22 -3.38
C TYR A 119 3.58 10.75 -2.12
N LEU A 120 3.24 9.56 -1.62
CA LEU A 120 3.86 9.02 -0.42
C LEU A 120 5.36 8.73 -0.62
N ALA A 121 5.75 8.22 -1.79
CA ALA A 121 7.15 8.02 -2.13
C ALA A 121 7.93 9.34 -2.22
N ALA A 122 7.27 10.43 -2.64
CA ALA A 122 7.83 11.78 -2.63
C ALA A 122 7.74 12.48 -1.26
N ASN A 123 7.35 11.76 -0.20
CA ASN A 123 7.12 12.28 1.15
C ASN A 123 6.12 13.46 1.17
N ARG A 124 5.08 13.37 0.35
CA ARG A 124 3.96 14.32 0.29
C ARG A 124 2.73 13.70 0.94
N ASP A 125 2.23 14.36 1.97
CA ASP A 125 1.05 13.98 2.74
C ASP A 125 -0.19 14.84 2.40
N THR A 126 -0.02 15.84 1.55
CA THR A 126 -1.08 16.71 1.03
C THR A 126 -1.36 16.38 -0.43
N PHE A 127 -2.64 16.18 -0.75
CA PHE A 127 -3.09 15.82 -2.09
C PHE A 127 -3.82 17.01 -2.72
N ASP A 128 -3.29 17.50 -3.83
CA ASP A 128 -3.78 18.62 -4.64
C ASP A 128 -4.52 18.15 -5.90
N TRP A 129 -4.99 16.90 -5.90
CA TRP A 129 -5.72 16.27 -7.00
C TRP A 129 -6.99 15.58 -6.51
N SER A 130 -7.90 15.32 -7.44
CA SER A 130 -9.20 14.72 -7.20
C SER A 130 -9.59 13.72 -8.29
N GLU A 131 -10.75 13.07 -8.14
CA GLU A 131 -11.34 12.24 -9.20
C GLU A 131 -11.49 13.00 -10.53
N ASN A 132 -11.77 14.31 -10.49
CA ASN A 132 -11.95 15.12 -11.70
C ASN A 132 -10.66 15.20 -12.54
N ASP A 133 -9.51 14.98 -11.91
CA ASP A 133 -8.20 15.02 -12.54
C ASP A 133 -7.76 13.65 -13.06
N MET A 134 -8.52 12.57 -12.78
CA MET A 134 -8.12 11.19 -13.10
C MET A 134 -7.92 10.93 -14.58
N THR A 135 -8.72 11.54 -15.46
CA THR A 135 -8.54 11.38 -16.90
C THR A 135 -7.16 11.89 -17.33
N THR A 136 -6.82 13.12 -16.96
CA THR A 136 -5.53 13.74 -17.27
C THR A 136 -4.36 13.01 -16.62
N ILE A 137 -4.53 12.57 -15.36
CA ILE A 137 -3.51 11.81 -14.64
C ILE A 137 -3.26 10.45 -15.30
N GLN A 138 -4.30 9.74 -15.73
CA GLN A 138 -4.17 8.47 -16.44
C GLN A 138 -3.49 8.65 -17.80
N GLU A 139 -3.86 9.67 -18.58
CA GLU A 139 -3.18 10.00 -19.84
C GLU A 139 -1.69 10.25 -19.62
N LYS A 140 -1.34 11.04 -18.59
CA LYS A 140 0.05 11.28 -18.21
C LYS A 140 0.78 9.98 -17.84
N MET A 141 0.19 9.15 -16.97
CA MET A 141 0.76 7.86 -16.56
C MET A 141 1.03 6.95 -17.78
N VAL A 142 0.07 6.86 -18.69
CA VAL A 142 0.20 6.08 -19.93
C VAL A 142 1.35 6.61 -20.78
N VAL A 143 1.41 7.92 -21.00
CA VAL A 143 2.51 8.56 -21.75
C VAL A 143 3.87 8.28 -21.10
N GLU A 144 3.97 8.42 -19.78
CA GLU A 144 5.22 8.15 -19.04
C GLU A 144 5.64 6.68 -19.17
N VAL A 145 4.71 5.73 -19.04
CA VAL A 145 5.01 4.31 -19.23
C VAL A 145 5.46 4.05 -20.67
N PHE A 146 4.75 4.54 -21.68
CA PHE A 146 5.09 4.30 -23.09
C PHE A 146 6.37 5.00 -23.54
N TYR A 147 6.64 6.20 -23.02
CA TYR A 147 7.85 6.93 -23.36
C TYR A 147 9.07 6.30 -22.71
N ASN A 148 8.97 5.95 -21.43
CA ASN A 148 10.06 5.28 -20.71
C ASN A 148 10.17 3.79 -21.08
N SER A 149 9.19 3.22 -21.79
CA SER A 149 9.26 1.81 -22.19
C SER A 149 10.19 1.51 -23.36
N LYS A 150 10.76 2.52 -24.01
CA LYS A 150 11.79 2.28 -25.05
C LYS A 150 13.10 1.71 -24.50
N ASP A 151 13.30 1.74 -23.18
CA ASP A 151 14.49 1.20 -22.51
C ASP A 151 14.34 -0.27 -22.05
N TRP A 152 13.19 -0.94 -22.27
CA TRP A 152 13.04 -2.36 -21.87
C TRP A 152 13.73 -3.36 -22.79
N SER A 153 14.13 -2.95 -24.00
CA SER A 153 14.87 -3.82 -24.93
C SER A 153 16.34 -4.05 -24.52
N SER A 154 16.85 -3.30 -23.54
CA SER A 154 18.22 -3.39 -23.04
C SER A 154 18.36 -4.20 -21.73
N ARG A 155 17.24 -4.72 -21.18
CA ARG A 155 17.16 -5.36 -19.84
C ARG A 155 16.65 -6.81 -19.85
N LEU A 156 16.54 -7.46 -21.01
CA LEU A 156 16.29 -8.90 -21.17
C LEU A 156 17.48 -9.54 -21.90
#